data_AF-A0A0C3BS15-F1
#
_entry.id   AF-A0A0C3BS15-F1
#
_cell.length_a   1.000
_cell.length_b   1.000
_cell.length_c   1.000
_cell.angle_alpha   90.00
_cell.angle_beta   90.00
_cell.angle_gamma   90.00
#
_symmetry.space_group_name_H-M   'P 1'
#
loop_
_entity.id
_entity.type
_entity.pdbx_description
1 polymer ?
#
loop_
_entity_poly.entity_id
_entity_poly.type
_entity_poly.pdbx_seq_one_letter_code
_entity_poly.pdbx_strand_id
1 'polypeptide(L)'
;RTEHVYCLGVIPGPHSPKHINSFLQPFVEECIQGVIGIPTYHSQHEVMFDLHFYPINGIFDGPAMSKANGCKDSGAIFPCHECPIEGIRDPSKKGSPYYLPHQRPDDDESRTD
;
A
#
# COMPACT_ATOMS: atom_id res chain seq x y z
N ARG A 1 5.59 7.85 -19.13
CA ARG A 1 5.03 6.57 -18.64
C ARG A 1 3.95 6.73 -17.56
N THR A 2 3.75 7.91 -16.96
CA THR A 2 2.67 8.21 -15.99
C THR A 2 1.47 8.94 -16.61
N GLU A 3 1.45 9.11 -17.93
CA GLU A 3 0.46 9.91 -18.68
C GLU A 3 -1.00 9.42 -18.56
N HIS A 4 -1.22 8.24 -17.99
CA HIS A 4 -2.54 7.64 -17.78
C HIS A 4 -2.79 7.23 -16.31
N VAL A 5 -2.07 7.84 -15.36
CA VAL A 5 -2.26 7.56 -13.92
C VAL A 5 -3.21 8.59 -13.33
N TYR A 6 -4.39 8.15 -12.89
CA TYR A 6 -5.37 9.00 -12.20
C TYR A 6 -5.24 8.82 -10.69
N CYS A 7 -5.12 9.92 -9.95
CA CYS A 7 -5.19 9.91 -8.50
C CYS A 7 -6.66 9.77 -8.08
N LEU A 8 -7.06 8.56 -7.71
CA LEU A 8 -8.45 8.23 -7.40
C LEU A 8 -8.90 8.74 -6.02
N GLY A 9 -7.95 8.91 -5.09
CA GLY A 9 -8.25 9.44 -3.78
C GLY A 9 -6.99 9.73 -2.97
N VAL A 10 -7.09 10.73 -2.12
CA VAL A 10 -6.17 10.97 -1.00
C VAL A 10 -6.97 10.62 0.25
N ILE A 11 -6.37 9.93 1.22
CA ILE A 11 -6.98 9.75 2.55
C ILE A 11 -6.38 10.81 3.48
N PRO A 12 -6.92 12.04 3.52
CA PRO A 12 -6.43 13.08 4.41
C PRO A 12 -6.97 12.88 5.82
N GLY A 13 -6.09 13.03 6.80
CA GLY A 13 -6.47 13.16 8.19
C GLY A 13 -5.27 13.06 9.12
N PRO A 14 -5.27 13.75 10.27
CA PRO A 14 -4.20 13.60 11.27
C PRO A 14 -4.16 12.20 11.89
N HIS A 15 -5.20 11.39 11.65
CA HIS A 15 -5.35 10.05 12.18
C HIS A 15 -5.69 9.06 11.07
N SER A 16 -5.11 7.86 11.18
CA SER A 16 -5.43 6.77 10.26
C SER A 16 -6.89 6.34 10.40
N PRO A 17 -7.56 5.95 9.29
CA PRO A 17 -8.85 5.29 9.34
C PRO A 17 -8.83 4.07 10.27
N LYS A 18 -9.87 3.91 11.09
CA LYS A 18 -10.05 2.68 11.90
C LYS A 18 -10.30 1.47 11.01
N HIS A 19 -11.02 1.67 9.92
CA HIS A 19 -11.38 0.64 8.95
C HIS A 19 -11.06 1.15 7.55
N ILE A 20 -9.85 0.90 7.05
CA ILE A 20 -9.45 1.38 5.72
C ILE A 20 -10.37 0.85 4.61
N ASN A 21 -10.89 -0.37 4.79
CA ASN A 21 -11.82 -1.00 3.84
C ASN A 21 -13.13 -0.22 3.67
N SER A 22 -13.59 0.55 4.66
CA SER A 22 -14.81 1.36 4.46
C SER A 22 -14.63 2.45 3.39
N PHE A 23 -13.38 2.85 3.12
CA PHE A 23 -13.04 3.82 2.08
C PHE A 23 -12.69 3.15 0.75
N LEU A 24 -12.05 1.98 0.81
CA LEU A 24 -11.58 1.27 -0.40
C LEU A 24 -12.65 0.38 -1.03
N GLN A 25 -13.64 -0.09 -0.27
CA GLN A 25 -14.65 -1.04 -0.75
C GLN A 25 -15.40 -0.57 -2.01
N PRO A 26 -15.90 0.68 -2.10
CA PRO A 26 -16.57 1.14 -3.32
C PRO A 26 -15.64 1.10 -4.54
N PHE A 27 -14.36 1.45 -4.35
CA PHE A 27 -13.36 1.40 -5.41
C PHE A 27 -13.06 -0.03 -5.86
N VAL A 28 -12.97 -0.97 -4.92
CA VAL A 28 -12.79 -2.40 -5.24
C VAL A 28 -13.97 -2.94 -6.04
N GLU A 29 -15.20 -2.58 -5.66
CA GLU A 29 -16.41 -2.96 -6.39
C GLU A 29 -16.41 -2.39 -7.81
N GLU A 30 -16.00 -1.13 -7.99
CA GLU A 30 -15.86 -0.51 -9.30
C GLU A 30 -14.76 -1.19 -10.13
N CYS A 31 -13.62 -1.54 -9.52
CA CYS A 31 -12.55 -2.28 -10.20
C CYS A 31 -13.01 -3.65 -10.72
N ILE A 32 -13.84 -4.35 -9.94
CA ILE A 32 -14.42 -5.63 -10.38
C ILE A 32 -15.26 -5.45 -11.65
N GLN A 33 -16.05 -4.37 -11.71
CA GLN A 33 -16.80 -4.01 -12.92
C GLN A 33 -15.85 -3.59 -14.06
N GLY A 34 -14.81 -2.83 -13.75
CA GLY A 34 -13.78 -2.40 -14.71
C GLY A 34 -13.03 -3.55 -15.37
N VAL A 35 -12.81 -4.68 -14.67
CA VAL A 35 -12.22 -5.88 -15.28
C VAL A 35 -13.18 -6.49 -16.31
N ILE A 36 -14.48 -6.51 -16.04
CA ILE A 36 -15.51 -7.03 -16.95
C ILE A 36 -15.69 -6.10 -18.16
N GLY A 37 -15.58 -4.79 -17.94
CA GLY A 37 -15.81 -3.73 -18.92
C GLY A 37 -17.07 -2.93 -18.57
N ILE A 38 -16.93 -1.61 -18.57
CA ILE A 38 -18.03 -0.68 -18.28
C ILE A 38 -18.41 0.05 -19.57
N PRO A 39 -19.66 -0.10 -20.08
CA PRO A 39 -20.13 0.64 -21.25
C PRO A 39 -20.01 2.14 -21.02
N THR A 40 -19.13 2.78 -21.77
CA THR A 40 -18.73 4.18 -21.58
C THR A 40 -18.82 4.93 -22.90
N TYR A 41 -19.27 6.18 -22.84
CA TYR A 41 -19.35 7.05 -24.01
C TYR A 41 -18.05 7.80 -24.24
N HIS A 42 -17.47 7.69 -25.44
CA HIS A 42 -16.27 8.42 -25.84
C HIS A 42 -16.63 9.74 -26.53
N SER A 43 -16.56 10.86 -25.80
CA SER A 43 -17.03 12.17 -26.29
C SER A 43 -16.35 12.68 -27.56
N GLN A 44 -15.05 12.42 -27.76
CA GLN A 44 -14.34 12.91 -28.95
C GLN A 44 -14.67 12.12 -30.23
N HIS A 45 -15.13 10.88 -30.09
CA HIS A 45 -15.42 9.99 -31.22
C HIS A 45 -16.91 9.71 -31.36
N GLU A 46 -17.71 10.19 -30.40
CA GLU A 46 -19.16 10.02 -30.32
C GLU A 46 -19.63 8.55 -30.42
N VAL A 47 -18.86 7.64 -29.82
CA VAL A 47 -19.13 6.19 -29.83
C VAL A 47 -19.17 5.62 -28.42
N MET A 48 -19.92 4.53 -28.26
CA MET A 48 -19.83 3.69 -27.06
C MET A 48 -18.64 2.74 -27.18
N PHE A 49 -17.96 2.51 -26.06
CA PHE A 49 -16.89 1.52 -25.94
C PHE A 49 -16.92 0.89 -24.55
N ASP A 50 -16.32 -0.29 -24.40
CA ASP A 50 -16.16 -0.92 -23.10
C ASP A 50 -14.88 -0.41 -22.44
N LEU A 51 -15.03 0.37 -21.37
CA LEU A 51 -13.91 0.85 -20.58
C LEU A 51 -13.44 -0.26 -19.65
N HIS A 52 -12.22 -0.73 -19.87
CA HIS A 52 -11.52 -1.60 -18.94
C HIS A 52 -10.47 -0.83 -18.16
N PHE A 53 -10.45 -1.03 -16.85
CA PHE A 53 -9.39 -0.50 -16.00
C PHE A 53 -9.00 -1.51 -14.93
N TYR A 54 -7.72 -1.46 -14.55
CA TYR A 54 -7.11 -2.40 -13.62
C TYR A 54 -6.39 -1.60 -12.54
N PRO A 55 -6.62 -1.88 -11.24
CA PRO A 55 -5.85 -1.28 -10.18
C PRO A 55 -4.42 -1.83 -10.24
N ILE A 56 -3.47 -1.01 -10.71
CA ILE A 56 -2.08 -1.45 -10.89
C ILE A 56 -1.33 -1.44 -9.56
N ASN A 57 -1.47 -0.40 -8.73
CA ASN A 57 -0.91 -0.34 -7.37
C ASN A 57 -1.46 0.88 -6.60
N GLY A 58 -1.57 0.73 -5.27
CA GLY A 58 -1.69 1.87 -4.36
C GLY A 58 -0.31 2.30 -3.88
N ILE A 59 0.02 3.58 -4.01
CA ILE A 59 1.25 4.14 -3.46
C ILE A 59 0.98 4.49 -2.00
N PHE A 60 1.65 3.77 -1.11
CA PHE A 60 1.50 3.92 0.33
C PHE A 60 2.87 4.10 0.97
N ASP A 61 2.95 4.89 2.04
CA ASP A 61 4.09 4.80 2.95
C ASP A 61 4.03 3.47 3.73
N GLY A 62 5.11 3.10 4.42
CA GLY A 62 5.18 1.82 5.14
C GLY A 62 4.00 1.57 6.10
N PRO A 63 3.61 2.54 6.95
CA PRO A 63 2.46 2.42 7.84
C PRO A 63 1.12 2.26 7.10
N ALA A 64 0.87 3.04 6.04
CA ALA A 64 -0.36 2.92 5.26
C ALA A 64 -0.43 1.58 4.52
N MET A 65 0.69 1.10 3.99
CA MET A 65 0.79 -0.19 3.33
C MET A 65 0.50 -1.33 4.32
N SER A 66 1.06 -1.26 5.52
CA SER A 66 0.80 -2.25 6.57
C SER A 66 -0.70 -2.33 6.89
N LYS A 67 -1.37 -1.17 7.04
CA LYS A 67 -2.82 -1.13 7.30
C LYS A 67 -3.65 -1.65 6.12
N ALA A 68 -3.30 -1.27 4.89
CA ALA A 68 -3.98 -1.74 3.69
C ALA A 68 -3.90 -3.27 3.55
N ASN A 69 -2.75 -3.86 3.91
CA ASN A 69 -2.52 -5.30 3.89
C ASN A 69 -3.03 -6.05 5.13
N GLY A 70 -3.70 -5.36 6.08
CA GLY A 70 -4.13 -5.98 7.34
C GLY A 70 -2.96 -6.42 8.24
N CYS A 71 -1.75 -5.93 7.99
CA CYS A 71 -0.57 -6.19 8.79
C CYS A 71 -0.56 -5.34 10.06
N LYS A 72 0.20 -5.82 11.04
CA LYS A 72 0.53 -5.02 12.21
C LYS A 72 1.46 -3.87 11.80
N ASP A 73 1.30 -2.74 12.46
CA ASP A 73 2.12 -1.55 12.30
C ASP A 73 3.53 -1.73 12.92
N SER A 74 4.23 -0.62 13.14
CA SER A 74 5.62 -0.63 13.64
C SER A 74 5.78 -1.52 14.88
N GLY A 75 6.85 -2.33 14.91
CA GLY A 75 7.06 -3.29 16.00
C GLY A 75 6.55 -4.71 15.74
N ALA A 76 6.08 -5.01 14.54
CA ALA A 76 5.74 -6.37 14.10
C ALA A 76 7.00 -7.25 13.95
N ILE A 77 6.88 -8.55 14.27
CA ILE A 77 7.93 -9.56 14.03
C ILE A 77 8.25 -9.61 12.54
N PHE A 78 7.21 -9.60 11.70
CA PHE A 78 7.32 -9.56 10.24
C PHE A 78 6.67 -8.25 9.77
N PRO A 79 7.46 -7.18 9.57
CA PRO A 79 6.93 -5.86 9.22
C PRO A 79 6.51 -5.74 7.75
N CYS A 80 6.95 -6.66 6.88
CA CYS A 80 6.50 -6.74 5.50
C CYS A 80 5.62 -7.98 5.31
N HIS A 81 4.53 -7.84 4.56
CA HIS A 81 3.66 -8.97 4.20
C HIS A 81 4.29 -9.85 3.10
N GLU A 82 5.06 -9.22 2.20
CA GLU A 82 5.60 -9.88 1.00
C GLU A 82 6.98 -10.49 1.25
N CYS A 83 7.78 -9.83 2.08
CA CYS A 83 9.14 -10.27 2.38
C CYS A 83 9.15 -11.15 3.64
N PRO A 84 9.91 -12.26 3.66
CA PRO A 84 10.01 -13.14 4.82
C PRO A 84 10.96 -12.59 5.91
N ILE A 85 11.24 -11.29 5.91
CA ILE A 85 12.25 -10.68 6.77
C ILE A 85 11.70 -10.55 8.19
N GLU A 86 12.40 -11.15 9.15
CA GLU A 86 12.10 -11.04 10.56
C GLU A 86 12.82 -9.83 11.18
N GLY A 87 12.07 -9.02 11.92
CA GLY A 87 12.59 -7.94 12.74
C GLY A 87 13.37 -8.48 13.93
N ILE A 88 14.36 -7.71 14.39
CA ILE A 88 15.10 -8.01 15.62
C ILE A 88 14.60 -7.14 16.77
N ARG A 89 14.90 -7.54 17.99
CA ARG A 89 14.70 -6.72 19.20
C ARG A 89 16.01 -6.40 19.84
N ASP A 90 16.07 -5.24 20.47
CA ASP A 90 17.16 -4.89 21.38
C ASP A 90 17.04 -5.76 22.64
N PRO A 91 17.98 -6.69 22.88
CA PRO A 91 17.94 -7.59 24.03
C PRO A 91 18.15 -6.85 25.36
N SER A 92 18.73 -5.65 25.34
CA SER A 92 18.96 -4.84 26.54
C SER A 92 17.68 -4.17 27.05
N LYS A 93 16.64 -4.03 26.20
CA LYS A 93 15.38 -3.36 26.51
C LYS A 93 14.22 -4.34 26.51
N LYS A 94 13.77 -4.73 27.70
CA LYS A 94 12.58 -5.59 27.87
C LYS A 94 11.35 -4.92 27.27
N GLY A 95 10.69 -5.61 26.33
CA GLY A 95 9.48 -5.12 25.68
C GLY A 95 9.70 -4.16 24.51
N SER A 96 10.95 -4.00 24.03
CA SER A 96 11.25 -3.20 22.83
C SER A 96 10.47 -3.69 21.60
N PRO A 97 10.00 -2.79 20.71
CA PRO A 97 9.38 -3.18 19.44
C PRO A 97 10.40 -3.90 18.54
N TYR A 98 9.91 -4.79 17.69
CA TYR A 98 10.74 -5.36 16.61
C TYR A 98 11.07 -4.27 15.58
N TYR A 99 12.29 -4.28 15.06
CA TYR A 99 12.71 -3.34 14.02
C TYR A 99 13.59 -4.04 12.99
N LEU A 100 13.63 -3.48 11.79
CA LEU A 100 14.61 -3.85 10.77
C LEU A 100 15.77 -2.86 10.84
N PRO A 101 16.98 -3.32 11.17
CA PRO A 101 18.11 -2.44 11.26
C PRO A 101 18.58 -2.11 9.83
N HIS A 102 18.85 -0.83 9.56
CA HIS A 102 19.36 -0.41 8.23
C HIS A 102 20.76 -1.00 7.94
N GLN A 103 21.50 -1.33 9.00
CA GLN A 103 22.73 -2.11 8.98
C GLN A 103 22.55 -3.28 9.93
N ARG A 104 22.93 -4.49 9.52
CA ARG A 104 22.93 -5.60 10.48
C ARG A 104 23.85 -5.22 11.65
N PRO A 105 23.48 -5.50 12.90
CA PRO A 105 24.33 -5.18 14.05
C PRO A 105 25.77 -5.70 13.95
N ASP A 106 25.98 -6.74 13.12
CA ASP A 106 27.26 -7.41 12.90
C ASP A 106 27.94 -7.03 11.55
N ASP A 107 27.37 -6.12 10.75
CA ASP A 107 27.98 -5.63 9.50
C ASP A 107 28.79 -4.34 9.77
N ASP A 108 30.11 -4.47 9.83
CA ASP A 108 31.07 -3.35 10.01
C ASP A 108 31.23 -2.47 8.75
N GLU A 109 30.58 -2.82 7.63
CA GLU A 109 30.66 -2.07 6.38
C GLU A 109 29.66 -0.91 6.36
N SER A 110 30.09 0.22 6.93
CA SER A 110 29.34 1.47 6.86
C SER A 110 29.22 1.98 5.42
N ARG A 111 28.05 1.83 4.80
CA ARG A 111 27.61 2.69 3.70
C ARG A 111 26.66 3.75 4.25
N THR A 112 27.25 4.85 4.70
CA THR A 112 26.55 6.11 4.91
C THR A 112 26.43 6.80 3.56
N ASP A 113 25.21 6.90 3.05
CA ASP A 113 24.84 7.94 2.09
C ASP A 113 24.25 9.13 2.86
#